data_AF-A0A934C555-F1
#
_entry.id   AF-A0A934C555-F1
#
_cell.length_a   1.000
_cell.length_b   1.000
_cell.length_c   1.000
_cell.angle_alpha   90.00
_cell.angle_beta   90.00
_cell.angle_gamma   90.00
#
_symmetry.space_group_name_H-M   'P 1'
#
loop_
_entity.id
_entity.type
_entity.pdbx_description
1 polymer ?
#
loop_
_entity_poly.entity_id
_entity_poly.type
_entity_poly.pdbx_seq_one_letter_code
_entity_poly.pdbx_strand_id
1 'polypeptide(L)'
;MNIPVLTVQGQSLAETHERALLALYQHGARLSTQYDKPGDPPSLDCTMNATVLDPLAEPMIHKAFPGGIEDLREYVMELQGAKDHWVKNMNDPADTRWEYTYHGRLAGYGVWREKAAGGESRETGPFKVAQIDRVIEKLARQPYTRQAQMITWMPNLDLDCYDPPCLQSLWYRILESPDGRWWLNCNVRFRSNDAWGASFMNMFGFVMFNRDVIAAGVAARAGREVRLGRMNWQADSYHIYGKDLAGARQRLFDRLATTRFEDRVYAFSDETIRELYDEAEAAVRAKIADYDRSHG
;
A
#
# COMPACT_ATOMS: atom_id res chain seq x y z
N MET A 1 -1.57 28.86 -10.60
CA MET A 1 -1.32 27.97 -9.45
C MET A 1 -1.26 26.56 -10.01
N ASN A 2 -0.26 25.76 -9.65
CA ASN A 2 -0.03 24.40 -10.17
C ASN A 2 0.10 23.43 -8.98
N ILE A 3 -0.19 22.14 -9.20
CA ILE A 3 0.13 21.09 -8.23
C ILE A 3 1.66 20.88 -8.27
N PRO A 4 2.38 21.03 -7.14
CA PRO A 4 3.83 20.87 -7.11
C PRO A 4 4.22 19.40 -7.28
N VAL A 5 5.31 19.15 -8.01
CA VAL A 5 5.94 17.83 -8.08
C VAL A 5 7.11 17.80 -7.11
N LEU A 6 6.99 17.04 -6.04
CA LEU A 6 7.98 16.93 -4.98
C LEU A 6 8.72 15.59 -5.10
N THR A 7 10.04 15.63 -4.86
CA THR A 7 10.89 14.44 -4.85
C THR A 7 11.61 14.34 -3.52
N VAL A 8 11.53 13.19 -2.88
CA VAL A 8 12.28 12.89 -1.65
C VAL A 8 12.98 11.54 -1.77
N GLN A 9 14.04 11.36 -0.99
CA GLN A 9 14.77 10.11 -0.88
C GLN A 9 15.17 9.90 0.58
N GLY A 10 15.11 8.68 1.09
CA GLY A 10 15.61 8.30 2.41
C GLY A 10 16.24 6.92 2.38
N GLN A 11 17.03 6.60 3.42
CA GLN A 11 17.66 5.30 3.55
C GLN A 11 16.63 4.24 3.92
N SER A 12 15.84 4.49 4.98
CA SER A 12 14.80 3.58 5.46
C SER A 12 13.40 4.04 5.07
N LEU A 13 12.42 3.15 5.29
CA LEU A 13 11.01 3.45 5.08
C LEU A 13 10.54 4.61 5.98
N ALA A 14 10.85 4.57 7.28
CA ALA A 14 10.44 5.61 8.24
C ALA A 14 11.01 6.98 7.89
N GLU A 15 12.28 7.03 7.52
CA GLU A 15 12.95 8.27 7.14
C GLU A 15 12.32 8.88 5.87
N THR A 16 12.07 8.04 4.87
CA THR A 16 11.47 8.49 3.61
C THR A 16 10.04 8.99 3.81
N HIS A 17 9.24 8.32 4.65
CA HIS A 17 7.89 8.74 5.00
C HIS A 17 7.88 10.10 5.69
N GLU A 18 8.74 10.32 6.70
CA GLU A 18 8.83 11.63 7.36
C GLU A 18 9.22 12.71 6.35
N ARG A 19 10.26 12.48 5.53
CA ARG A 19 10.68 13.43 4.48
C ARG A 19 9.54 13.77 3.52
N ALA A 20 8.72 12.79 3.12
CA ALA A 20 7.57 13.01 2.26
C ALA A 20 6.50 13.88 2.93
N LEU A 21 6.18 13.63 4.20
CA LEU A 21 5.24 14.45 4.97
C LEU A 21 5.75 15.89 5.14
N LEU A 22 7.04 16.08 5.44
CA LEU A 22 7.63 17.40 5.60
C LEU A 22 7.62 18.18 4.28
N ALA A 23 8.00 17.54 3.17
CA ALA A 23 7.98 18.17 1.86
C ALA A 23 6.56 18.60 1.47
N LEU A 24 5.56 17.73 1.66
CA LEU A 24 4.15 18.08 1.45
C LEU A 24 3.70 19.25 2.34
N TYR A 25 4.07 19.24 3.62
CA TYR A 25 3.68 20.29 4.56
C TYR A 25 4.28 21.66 4.21
N GLN A 26 5.53 21.69 3.75
CA GLN A 26 6.26 22.92 3.45
C GLN A 26 5.96 23.47 2.06
N HIS A 27 5.72 22.60 1.09
CA HIS A 27 5.69 22.96 -0.33
C HIS A 27 4.42 22.53 -1.06
N GLY A 28 3.50 21.82 -0.40
CA GLY A 28 2.22 21.41 -0.97
C GLY A 28 1.32 22.59 -1.34
N ALA A 29 0.51 22.39 -2.36
CA ALA A 29 -0.56 23.32 -2.70
C ALA A 29 -1.75 23.12 -1.74
N ARG A 30 -2.51 24.19 -1.50
CA ARG A 30 -3.78 24.14 -0.78
C ARG A 30 -4.93 24.06 -1.77
N LEU A 31 -5.81 23.07 -1.62
CA LEU A 31 -6.98 22.88 -2.46
C LEU A 31 -8.13 22.25 -1.67
N SER A 32 -9.35 22.52 -2.12
CA SER A 32 -10.53 21.81 -1.62
C SER A 32 -10.67 20.45 -2.29
N THR A 33 -11.27 19.51 -1.57
CA THR A 33 -11.58 18.16 -2.06
C THR A 33 -13.08 17.91 -2.01
N GLN A 34 -13.56 16.95 -2.79
CA GLN A 34 -14.95 16.49 -2.74
C GLN A 34 -15.37 15.85 -1.40
N TYR A 35 -14.42 15.63 -0.49
CA TYR A 35 -14.64 15.04 0.83
C TYR A 35 -14.68 16.09 1.95
N ASP A 36 -14.40 17.36 1.64
CA ASP A 36 -14.39 18.44 2.62
C ASP A 36 -15.81 18.72 3.12
N LYS A 37 -15.98 18.86 4.43
CA LYS A 37 -17.23 19.31 5.07
C LYS A 37 -17.25 20.83 5.24
N PRO A 38 -18.42 21.46 5.41
CA PRO A 38 -18.49 22.89 5.72
C PRO A 38 -17.63 23.24 6.94
N GLY A 39 -16.64 24.12 6.73
CA GLY A 39 -15.70 24.56 7.77
C GLY A 39 -14.35 23.84 7.77
N ASP A 40 -14.19 22.75 7.00
CA ASP A 40 -12.89 22.12 6.83
C ASP A 40 -11.94 23.09 6.09
N PRO A 41 -10.68 23.23 6.55
CA PRO A 41 -9.70 24.03 5.81
C PRO A 41 -9.32 23.31 4.49
N PRO A 42 -8.74 24.01 3.52
CA PRO A 42 -8.21 23.35 2.33
C PRO A 42 -7.14 22.29 2.67
N SER A 43 -7.26 21.13 2.03
CA SER A 43 -6.29 20.04 2.09
C SER A 43 -4.94 20.47 1.49
N LEU A 44 -3.86 19.81 1.92
CA LEU A 44 -2.55 19.92 1.26
C LEU A 44 -2.41 18.83 0.21
N ASP A 45 -1.86 19.15 -0.96
CA ASP A 45 -1.63 18.18 -2.04
C ASP A 45 -0.32 18.45 -2.80
N CYS A 46 0.31 17.39 -3.28
CA CYS A 46 1.37 17.42 -4.27
C CYS A 46 1.39 16.13 -5.09
N THR A 47 2.02 16.16 -6.26
CA THR A 47 2.54 14.92 -6.85
C THR A 47 3.83 14.53 -6.13
N MET A 48 3.90 13.33 -5.57
CA MET A 48 5.04 12.87 -4.78
C MET A 48 5.81 11.76 -5.50
N ASN A 49 7.13 11.91 -5.56
CA ASN A 49 8.08 10.86 -5.92
C ASN A 49 9.01 10.59 -4.73
N ALA A 50 8.72 9.57 -3.94
CA ALA A 50 9.50 9.19 -2.77
C ALA A 50 10.33 7.93 -3.03
N THR A 51 11.64 7.98 -2.80
CA THR A 51 12.54 6.82 -2.99
C THR A 51 13.07 6.30 -1.66
N VAL A 52 12.71 5.07 -1.31
CA VAL A 52 13.29 4.31 -0.20
C VAL A 52 14.46 3.49 -0.75
N LEU A 53 15.68 3.81 -0.33
CA LEU A 53 16.89 3.14 -0.85
C LEU A 53 17.00 1.69 -0.39
N ASP A 54 16.73 1.43 0.89
CA ASP A 54 16.68 0.09 1.47
C ASP A 54 15.35 -0.06 2.24
N PRO A 55 14.34 -0.69 1.62
CA PRO A 55 13.01 -0.80 2.23
C PRO A 55 12.95 -1.60 3.53
N LEU A 56 13.99 -2.39 3.85
CA LEU A 56 14.08 -3.20 5.08
C LEU A 56 15.09 -2.63 6.07
N ALA A 57 15.72 -1.48 5.78
CA ALA A 57 16.66 -0.85 6.71
C ALA A 57 15.96 -0.28 7.94
N GLU A 58 16.66 -0.34 9.07
CA GLU A 58 16.23 0.26 10.33
C GLU A 58 16.63 1.74 10.44
N PRO A 59 15.87 2.55 11.20
CA PRO A 59 14.56 2.22 11.77
C PRO A 59 13.49 2.17 10.67
N MET A 60 12.68 1.11 10.65
CA MET A 60 11.72 0.85 9.57
C MET A 60 10.35 1.49 9.83
N ILE A 61 9.93 1.62 11.09
CA ILE A 61 8.58 2.05 11.45
C ILE A 61 8.55 3.50 11.93
N HIS A 62 7.73 4.35 11.30
CA HIS A 62 7.47 5.70 11.78
C HIS A 62 6.20 5.72 12.65
N LYS A 63 6.17 6.49 13.73
CA LYS A 63 5.02 6.59 14.67
C LYS A 63 3.88 7.49 14.17
N ALA A 64 4.00 8.04 12.97
CA ALA A 64 3.06 9.03 12.42
C ALA A 64 2.19 8.39 11.32
N PHE A 65 1.28 7.54 11.78
CA PHE A 65 0.17 6.96 11.03
C PHE A 65 -0.98 6.65 12.01
N PRO A 66 -2.22 6.53 11.55
CA PRO A 66 -3.35 6.19 12.41
C PRO A 66 -3.39 4.67 12.62
N GLY A 67 -2.64 4.17 13.59
CA GLY A 67 -2.68 2.75 13.95
C GLY A 67 -1.56 2.33 14.90
N GLY A 68 -1.59 1.05 15.26
CA GLY A 68 -0.57 0.35 16.01
C GLY A 68 0.23 -0.63 15.15
N ILE A 69 1.08 -1.42 15.81
CA ILE A 69 1.90 -2.44 15.16
C ILE A 69 1.02 -3.60 14.66
N GLU A 70 -0.05 -3.89 15.39
CA GLU A 70 -1.04 -4.90 15.10
C GLU A 70 -1.82 -4.56 13.81
N ASP A 71 -2.16 -3.28 13.61
CA ASP A 71 -2.80 -2.80 12.38
C ASP A 71 -1.88 -2.96 11.16
N LEU A 72 -0.56 -2.82 11.34
CA LEU A 72 0.40 -3.12 10.27
C LEU A 72 0.39 -4.61 9.90
N ARG A 73 0.28 -5.50 10.89
CA ARG A 73 0.17 -6.96 10.63
C ARG A 73 -1.11 -7.28 9.90
N GLU A 74 -2.24 -6.75 10.36
CA GLU A 74 -3.54 -6.92 9.71
C GLU A 74 -3.47 -6.46 8.26
N TYR A 75 -2.97 -5.25 8.00
CA TYR A 75 -2.85 -4.71 6.65
C TYR A 75 -1.93 -5.53 5.73
N VAL A 76 -0.84 -6.12 6.28
CA VAL A 76 -0.01 -7.08 5.51
C VAL A 76 -0.81 -8.33 5.14
N MET A 77 -1.63 -8.86 6.05
CA MET A 77 -2.49 -10.01 5.75
C MET A 77 -3.56 -9.66 4.70
N GLU A 78 -4.10 -8.45 4.71
CA GLU A 78 -5.01 -7.96 3.67
C GLU A 78 -4.35 -7.98 2.29
N LEU A 79 -3.12 -7.47 2.19
CA LEU A 79 -2.33 -7.51 0.94
C LEU A 79 -1.89 -8.92 0.54
N GLN A 80 -1.99 -9.91 1.45
CA GLN A 80 -1.80 -11.33 1.18
C GLN A 80 -3.11 -12.06 0.85
N GLY A 81 -4.23 -11.34 0.76
CA GLY A 81 -5.52 -11.87 0.31
C GLY A 81 -6.41 -12.43 1.42
N ALA A 82 -6.06 -12.21 2.70
CA ALA A 82 -6.84 -12.76 3.82
C ALA A 82 -8.29 -12.25 3.89
N LYS A 83 -8.61 -11.16 3.18
CA LYS A 83 -9.93 -10.53 3.16
C LYS A 83 -10.51 -10.37 1.75
N ASP A 84 -10.02 -11.11 0.75
CA ASP A 84 -10.50 -10.98 -0.64
C ASP A 84 -11.98 -11.29 -0.82
N HIS A 85 -12.60 -12.03 0.11
CA HIS A 85 -14.03 -12.33 0.15
C HIS A 85 -14.87 -11.26 0.86
N TRP A 86 -14.25 -10.24 1.45
CA TRP A 86 -14.96 -9.11 2.11
C TRP A 86 -15.37 -8.02 1.12
N VAL A 87 -15.50 -8.40 -0.15
CA VAL A 87 -15.92 -7.49 -1.21
C VAL A 87 -17.40 -7.65 -1.51
N LYS A 88 -18.04 -6.54 -1.82
CA LYS A 88 -19.47 -6.49 -2.14
C LYS A 88 -19.78 -7.15 -3.47
N ASN A 89 -21.06 -7.47 -3.66
CA ASN A 89 -21.59 -7.73 -5.00
C ASN A 89 -21.81 -6.38 -5.71
N MET A 90 -21.14 -6.16 -6.84
CA MET A 90 -21.19 -4.88 -7.56
C MET A 90 -22.59 -4.51 -8.05
N ASN A 91 -23.45 -5.50 -8.27
CA ASN A 91 -24.85 -5.32 -8.67
C ASN A 91 -25.84 -5.24 -7.49
N ASP A 92 -25.36 -5.24 -6.25
CA ASP A 92 -26.19 -5.08 -5.05
C ASP A 92 -25.87 -3.72 -4.38
N PRO A 93 -26.69 -2.67 -4.62
CA PRO A 93 -26.42 -1.34 -4.08
C PRO A 93 -26.62 -1.26 -2.55
N ALA A 94 -27.24 -2.27 -1.92
CA ALA A 94 -27.41 -2.34 -0.47
C ALA A 94 -26.22 -3.03 0.23
N ASP A 95 -25.33 -3.67 -0.53
CA ASP A 95 -24.14 -4.33 -0.01
C ASP A 95 -23.06 -3.30 0.32
N THR A 96 -22.82 -3.09 1.62
CA THR A 96 -21.90 -2.07 2.14
C THR A 96 -20.47 -2.58 2.36
N ARG A 97 -20.17 -3.81 1.92
CA ARG A 97 -18.81 -4.36 1.96
C ARG A 97 -17.89 -3.62 1.00
N TRP A 98 -16.59 -3.92 1.04
CA TRP A 98 -15.60 -3.20 0.24
C TRP A 98 -15.82 -3.38 -1.27
N GLU A 99 -15.55 -2.35 -2.06
CA GLU A 99 -15.63 -2.42 -3.52
C GLU A 99 -14.59 -3.39 -4.10
N TYR A 100 -13.42 -3.46 -3.47
CA TYR A 100 -12.30 -4.27 -3.90
C TYR A 100 -11.31 -4.49 -2.74
N THR A 101 -10.41 -5.46 -2.93
CA THR A 101 -9.13 -5.53 -2.22
C THR A 101 -7.99 -5.37 -3.23
N TYR A 102 -6.86 -4.78 -2.83
CA TYR A 102 -5.70 -4.69 -3.72
C TYR A 102 -5.24 -6.08 -4.15
N HIS A 103 -5.15 -7.02 -3.20
CA HIS A 103 -4.75 -8.39 -3.52
C HIS A 103 -5.72 -9.04 -4.51
N GLY A 104 -7.04 -8.96 -4.29
CA GLY A 104 -8.03 -9.49 -5.22
C GLY A 104 -7.90 -8.95 -6.65
N ARG A 105 -7.66 -7.64 -6.81
CA ARG A 105 -7.40 -7.02 -8.12
C ARG A 105 -6.08 -7.52 -8.75
N LEU A 106 -5.06 -7.82 -7.95
CA LEU A 106 -3.75 -8.30 -8.44
C LEU A 106 -3.75 -9.83 -8.73
N ALA A 107 -4.42 -10.62 -7.90
CA ALA A 107 -4.52 -12.08 -7.99
C ALA A 107 -5.61 -12.56 -8.97
N GLY A 108 -6.63 -11.73 -9.23
CA GLY A 108 -7.78 -12.05 -10.07
C GLY A 108 -8.21 -10.86 -10.92
N TYR A 109 -7.29 -10.28 -11.71
CA TYR A 109 -7.63 -9.14 -12.55
C TYR A 109 -8.61 -9.52 -13.67
N GLY A 110 -9.64 -8.72 -13.87
CA GLY A 110 -10.70 -8.90 -14.87
C GLY A 110 -12.00 -9.49 -14.31
N VAL A 111 -12.02 -9.90 -13.03
CA VAL A 111 -13.22 -10.41 -12.36
C VAL A 111 -13.61 -9.59 -11.13
N TRP A 112 -14.89 -9.66 -10.76
CA TRP A 112 -15.52 -9.06 -9.59
C TRP A 112 -16.65 -9.98 -9.07
N ARG A 113 -17.37 -9.56 -8.02
CA ARG A 113 -18.51 -10.32 -7.47
C ARG A 113 -19.83 -9.71 -7.91
N GLU A 114 -20.78 -10.57 -8.26
CA GLU A 114 -22.18 -10.21 -8.48
C GLU A 114 -23.10 -11.24 -7.83
N LYS A 115 -24.28 -10.79 -7.42
CA LYS A 115 -25.37 -11.64 -6.96
C LYS A 115 -26.09 -12.24 -8.16
N ALA A 116 -26.12 -13.56 -8.23
CA ALA A 116 -26.88 -14.30 -9.24
C ALA A 116 -28.39 -14.22 -8.96
N ALA A 117 -29.20 -14.68 -9.93
CA ALA A 117 -30.66 -14.69 -9.81
C ALA A 117 -31.17 -15.51 -8.61
N GLY A 118 -30.43 -16.53 -8.17
CA GLY A 118 -30.74 -17.34 -6.98
C GLY A 118 -30.34 -16.70 -5.65
N GLY A 119 -29.68 -15.53 -5.70
CA GLY A 119 -29.22 -14.80 -4.52
C GLY A 119 -27.78 -15.10 -4.10
N GLU A 120 -27.14 -16.12 -4.67
CA GLU A 120 -25.75 -16.46 -4.41
C GLU A 120 -24.75 -15.45 -4.99
N SER A 121 -23.68 -15.15 -4.24
CA SER A 121 -22.56 -14.36 -4.77
C SER A 121 -21.69 -15.22 -5.67
N ARG A 122 -21.40 -14.74 -6.89
CA ARG A 122 -20.55 -15.42 -7.87
C ARG A 122 -19.49 -14.50 -8.43
N GLU A 123 -18.37 -15.08 -8.80
CA GLU A 123 -17.35 -14.39 -9.58
C GLU A 123 -17.87 -14.15 -11.00
N THR A 124 -17.74 -12.92 -11.49
CA THR A 124 -18.21 -12.46 -12.81
C THR A 124 -17.09 -11.67 -13.48
N GLY A 125 -17.01 -11.74 -14.80
CA GLY A 125 -16.09 -10.94 -15.60
C GLY A 125 -15.71 -11.61 -16.92
N PRO A 126 -15.21 -10.85 -17.90
CA PRO A 126 -14.87 -11.37 -19.22
C PRO A 126 -13.62 -12.25 -19.22
N PHE A 127 -12.73 -12.10 -18.24
CA PHE A 127 -11.48 -12.87 -18.11
C PHE A 127 -10.94 -12.78 -16.68
N LYS A 128 -10.02 -13.68 -16.31
CA LYS A 128 -9.30 -13.65 -15.04
C LYS A 128 -7.80 -13.81 -15.26
N VAL A 129 -7.01 -12.90 -14.71
CA VAL A 129 -5.55 -12.90 -14.82
C VAL A 129 -4.91 -12.86 -13.43
N ALA A 130 -4.16 -13.91 -13.10
CA ALA A 130 -3.33 -13.98 -11.90
C ALA A 130 -2.02 -13.20 -12.12
N GLN A 131 -2.06 -11.87 -11.99
CA GLN A 131 -0.92 -11.01 -12.32
C GLN A 131 0.29 -11.28 -11.42
N ILE A 132 0.06 -11.62 -10.14
CA ILE A 132 1.12 -11.96 -9.18
C ILE A 132 1.96 -13.15 -9.69
N ASP A 133 1.30 -14.27 -10.01
CA ASP A 133 1.98 -15.46 -10.52
C ASP A 133 2.70 -15.20 -11.84
N ARG A 134 2.07 -14.43 -12.74
CA ARG A 134 2.64 -14.11 -14.05
C ARG A 134 3.87 -13.23 -13.94
N VAL A 135 3.87 -12.26 -13.02
CA VAL A 135 5.04 -11.42 -12.74
C VAL A 135 6.16 -12.26 -12.12
N ILE A 136 5.84 -13.11 -11.15
CA ILE A 136 6.82 -14.00 -10.51
C ILE A 136 7.47 -14.94 -11.55
N GLU A 137 6.67 -15.61 -12.39
CA GLU A 137 7.17 -16.48 -13.47
C GLU A 137 8.09 -15.70 -14.42
N LYS A 138 7.66 -14.50 -14.82
CA LYS A 138 8.39 -13.67 -15.78
C LYS A 138 9.72 -13.19 -15.22
N LEU A 139 9.75 -12.75 -13.96
CA LEU A 139 10.98 -12.31 -13.28
C LEU A 139 11.96 -13.48 -13.08
N ALA A 140 11.46 -14.67 -12.72
CA ALA A 140 12.30 -15.86 -12.58
C ALA A 140 12.94 -16.27 -13.91
N ARG A 141 12.19 -16.19 -15.02
CA ARG A 141 12.69 -16.52 -16.37
C ARG A 141 13.54 -15.41 -17.00
N GLN A 142 13.18 -14.15 -16.77
CA GLN A 142 13.79 -12.98 -17.40
C GLN A 142 13.94 -11.83 -16.37
N PRO A 143 14.94 -11.89 -15.47
CA PRO A 143 15.09 -10.95 -14.35
C PRO A 143 15.23 -9.49 -14.81
N TYR A 144 15.90 -9.26 -15.95
CA TYR A 144 16.12 -7.93 -16.53
C TYR A 144 14.91 -7.37 -17.30
N THR A 145 13.76 -8.05 -17.27
CA THR A 145 12.58 -7.64 -18.05
C THR A 145 12.13 -6.22 -17.71
N ARG A 146 11.52 -5.55 -18.68
CA ARG A 146 10.90 -4.23 -18.52
C ARG A 146 9.38 -4.31 -18.40
N GLN A 147 8.85 -5.53 -18.47
CA GLN A 147 7.44 -5.83 -18.67
C GLN A 147 6.82 -6.61 -17.50
N ALA A 148 7.49 -6.65 -16.34
CA ALA A 148 6.92 -7.19 -15.10
C ALA A 148 6.11 -6.08 -14.44
N GLN A 149 4.81 -6.07 -14.71
CA GLN A 149 3.88 -5.06 -14.22
C GLN A 149 2.55 -5.69 -13.84
N MET A 150 1.93 -5.17 -12.79
CA MET A 150 0.56 -5.46 -12.39
C MET A 150 -0.22 -4.15 -12.29
N ILE A 151 -1.53 -4.21 -12.52
CA ILE A 151 -2.44 -3.07 -12.42
C ILE A 151 -3.70 -3.43 -11.64
N THR A 152 -4.45 -2.45 -11.20
CA THR A 152 -5.66 -2.63 -10.37
C THR A 152 -6.90 -1.97 -10.98
N TRP A 153 -6.73 -0.88 -11.73
CA TRP A 153 -7.82 -0.12 -12.33
C TRP A 153 -8.51 -0.88 -13.47
N MET A 154 -9.82 -1.06 -13.37
CA MET A 154 -10.69 -1.65 -14.38
C MET A 154 -11.64 -0.59 -14.93
N PRO A 155 -11.42 -0.05 -16.14
CA PRO A 155 -12.23 1.04 -16.68
C PRO A 155 -13.74 0.74 -16.76
N ASN A 156 -14.12 -0.52 -16.88
CA ASN A 156 -15.52 -0.95 -16.92
C ASN A 156 -16.24 -0.92 -15.55
N LEU A 157 -15.51 -0.71 -14.44
CA LEU A 157 -16.06 -0.64 -13.09
C LEU A 157 -15.69 0.67 -12.39
N ASP A 158 -14.42 1.05 -12.46
CA ASP A 158 -13.84 2.03 -11.54
C ASP A 158 -14.10 3.49 -11.94
N LEU A 159 -14.69 3.74 -13.11
CA LEU A 159 -15.14 5.08 -13.51
C LEU A 159 -16.38 5.55 -12.74
N ASP A 160 -17.23 4.62 -12.32
CA ASP A 160 -18.49 4.91 -11.62
C ASP A 160 -18.48 4.42 -10.16
N CYS A 161 -17.39 3.76 -9.75
CA CYS A 161 -17.20 3.25 -8.40
C CYS A 161 -17.06 4.40 -7.39
N TYR A 162 -17.71 4.29 -6.24
CA TYR A 162 -17.67 5.31 -5.19
C TYR A 162 -16.26 5.42 -4.57
N ASP A 163 -15.65 4.27 -4.26
CA ASP A 163 -14.28 4.15 -3.76
C ASP A 163 -13.44 3.31 -4.75
N PRO A 164 -12.90 3.89 -5.84
CA PRO A 164 -12.13 3.12 -6.80
C PRO A 164 -10.68 2.87 -6.32
N PRO A 165 -9.96 1.89 -6.90
CA PRO A 165 -8.57 1.58 -6.54
C PRO A 165 -7.65 2.80 -6.53
N CYS A 166 -6.98 3.05 -5.40
CA CYS A 166 -5.98 4.13 -5.29
C CYS A 166 -4.62 3.71 -5.86
N LEU A 167 -4.11 2.53 -5.51
CA LEU A 167 -3.03 1.88 -6.25
C LEU A 167 -3.44 1.75 -7.71
N GLN A 168 -2.54 2.04 -8.65
CA GLN A 168 -2.73 1.91 -10.10
C GLN A 168 -1.83 0.85 -10.70
N SER A 169 -0.56 0.81 -10.29
CA SER A 169 0.39 -0.18 -10.82
C SER A 169 1.54 -0.48 -9.86
N LEU A 170 2.03 -1.71 -10.00
CA LEU A 170 3.29 -2.19 -9.45
C LEU A 170 4.18 -2.62 -10.61
N TRP A 171 5.40 -2.12 -10.66
CA TRP A 171 6.39 -2.48 -11.69
C TRP A 171 7.67 -2.98 -11.05
N TYR A 172 8.25 -4.02 -11.63
CA TYR A 172 9.42 -4.70 -11.08
C TYR A 172 10.53 -4.87 -12.11
N ARG A 173 11.77 -4.89 -11.61
CA ARG A 173 12.94 -5.40 -12.33
C ARG A 173 13.96 -5.94 -11.35
N ILE A 174 14.64 -7.01 -11.76
CA ILE A 174 15.76 -7.55 -10.99
C ILE A 174 17.08 -7.10 -11.64
N LEU A 175 17.99 -6.63 -10.79
CA LEU A 175 19.39 -6.44 -11.13
C LEU A 175 20.21 -7.54 -10.48
N GLU A 176 21.17 -8.09 -11.21
CA GLU A 176 22.10 -9.08 -10.69
C GLU A 176 23.40 -8.36 -10.28
N SER A 177 23.85 -8.58 -9.04
CA SER A 177 25.14 -8.09 -8.58
C SER A 177 26.28 -9.01 -9.03
N PRO A 178 27.54 -8.53 -9.06
CA PRO A 178 28.69 -9.34 -9.51
C PRO A 178 28.91 -10.66 -8.76
N ASP A 179 28.38 -10.77 -7.54
CA ASP A 179 28.42 -11.98 -6.70
C ASP A 179 27.21 -12.91 -6.89
N GLY A 180 26.36 -12.65 -7.89
CA GLY A 180 25.25 -13.51 -8.27
C GLY A 180 23.97 -13.34 -7.44
N ARG A 181 23.91 -12.34 -6.54
CA ARG A 181 22.67 -12.01 -5.81
C ARG A 181 21.71 -11.19 -6.68
N TRP A 182 20.42 -11.44 -6.53
CA TRP A 182 19.37 -10.72 -7.27
C TRP A 182 18.75 -9.63 -6.41
N TRP A 183 18.56 -8.45 -6.98
CA TRP A 183 18.01 -7.27 -6.32
C TRP A 183 16.71 -6.82 -6.99
N LEU A 184 15.57 -7.12 -6.35
CA LEU A 184 14.23 -6.77 -6.81
C LEU A 184 13.95 -5.28 -6.57
N ASN A 185 13.98 -4.49 -7.63
CA ASN A 185 13.60 -3.08 -7.61
C ASN A 185 12.11 -2.94 -7.91
N CYS A 186 11.44 -2.02 -7.21
CA CYS A 186 9.99 -1.83 -7.32
C CYS A 186 9.61 -0.35 -7.53
N ASN A 187 8.71 -0.07 -8.48
CA ASN A 187 7.98 1.19 -8.57
C ASN A 187 6.51 0.93 -8.25
N VAL A 188 5.99 1.68 -7.28
CA VAL A 188 4.59 1.69 -6.88
C VAL A 188 3.96 2.99 -7.36
N ARG A 189 2.77 2.94 -7.96
CA ARG A 189 2.07 4.13 -8.46
C ARG A 189 0.65 4.20 -7.91
N PHE A 190 0.31 5.31 -7.30
CA PHE A 190 -1.01 5.64 -6.77
C PHE A 190 -1.56 6.87 -7.51
N ARG A 191 -2.85 6.85 -7.86
CA ARG A 191 -3.54 8.05 -8.39
C ARG A 191 -3.85 9.06 -7.27
N SER A 192 -4.01 8.55 -6.05
CA SER A 192 -4.40 9.30 -4.86
C SER A 192 -3.92 8.53 -3.64
N ASN A 193 -3.25 9.19 -2.71
CA ASN A 193 -2.74 8.55 -1.52
C ASN A 193 -2.78 9.52 -0.33
N ASP A 194 -3.63 9.19 0.66
CA ASP A 194 -3.71 9.91 1.91
C ASP A 194 -2.38 9.74 2.68
N ALA A 195 -1.59 10.81 2.68
CA ALA A 195 -0.27 10.88 3.26
C ALA A 195 -0.30 10.64 4.78
N TRP A 196 -1.35 11.12 5.45
CA TRP A 196 -1.49 11.00 6.89
C TRP A 196 -2.22 9.72 7.28
N GLY A 197 -3.35 9.44 6.62
CA GLY A 197 -4.28 8.40 7.00
C GLY A 197 -3.91 6.99 6.53
N ALA A 198 -3.13 6.84 5.46
CA ALA A 198 -2.94 5.53 4.82
C ALA A 198 -1.52 5.25 4.31
N SER A 199 -0.79 6.27 3.83
CA SER A 199 0.46 6.12 3.09
C SER A 199 1.48 5.24 3.80
N PHE A 200 1.70 5.44 5.10
CA PHE A 200 2.69 4.64 5.83
C PHE A 200 2.33 3.16 5.84
N MET A 201 1.08 2.83 6.18
CA MET A 201 0.58 1.45 6.16
C MET A 201 0.65 0.85 4.76
N ASN A 202 0.29 1.63 3.72
CA ASN A 202 0.40 1.17 2.33
C ASN A 202 1.85 0.85 1.97
N MET A 203 2.80 1.75 2.25
CA MET A 203 4.21 1.53 1.96
C MET A 203 4.75 0.32 2.72
N PHE A 204 4.51 0.22 4.04
CA PHE A 204 4.93 -0.91 4.86
C PHE A 204 4.35 -2.22 4.30
N GLY A 205 3.05 -2.24 4.04
CA GLY A 205 2.37 -3.39 3.47
C GLY A 205 2.98 -3.85 2.14
N PHE A 206 3.28 -2.92 1.23
CA PHE A 206 3.91 -3.27 -0.05
C PHE A 206 5.38 -3.67 0.08
N VAL A 207 6.14 -3.16 1.05
CA VAL A 207 7.47 -3.70 1.35
C VAL A 207 7.38 -5.16 1.74
N MET A 208 6.46 -5.49 2.64
CA MET A 208 6.25 -6.86 3.12
C MET A 208 5.72 -7.77 2.01
N PHE A 209 4.75 -7.31 1.22
CA PHE A 209 4.25 -8.03 0.03
C PHE A 209 5.39 -8.31 -0.97
N ASN A 210 6.25 -7.32 -1.24
CA ASN A 210 7.37 -7.50 -2.15
C ASN A 210 8.40 -8.51 -1.61
N ARG A 211 8.65 -8.53 -0.30
CA ARG A 211 9.54 -9.50 0.36
C ARG A 211 8.94 -10.91 0.35
N ASP A 212 7.73 -11.04 0.88
CA ASP A 212 7.12 -12.33 1.24
C ASP A 212 6.42 -13.02 0.08
N VAL A 213 5.97 -12.26 -0.92
CA VAL A 213 5.23 -12.82 -2.07
C VAL A 213 6.11 -12.77 -3.32
N ILE A 214 6.55 -11.58 -3.73
CA ILE A 214 7.24 -11.41 -5.01
C ILE A 214 8.66 -11.95 -4.96
N ALA A 215 9.51 -11.46 -4.04
CA ALA A 215 10.90 -11.89 -3.94
C ALA A 215 11.00 -13.37 -3.55
N ALA A 216 10.25 -13.82 -2.53
CA ALA A 216 10.20 -15.22 -2.15
C ALA A 216 9.70 -16.13 -3.28
N GLY A 217 8.64 -15.73 -4.00
CA GLY A 217 8.09 -16.50 -5.12
C GLY A 217 9.06 -16.62 -6.30
N VAL A 218 9.83 -15.55 -6.59
CA VAL A 218 10.89 -15.58 -7.60
C VAL A 218 12.06 -16.44 -7.13
N ALA A 219 12.51 -16.27 -5.87
CA ALA A 219 13.60 -17.05 -5.30
C ALA A 219 13.34 -18.56 -5.37
N ALA A 220 12.12 -18.97 -4.98
CA ALA A 220 11.69 -20.37 -5.02
C ALA A 220 11.70 -20.96 -6.44
N ARG A 221 11.36 -20.16 -7.46
CA ARG A 221 11.32 -20.61 -8.86
C ARG A 221 12.66 -20.56 -9.56
N ALA A 222 13.48 -19.56 -9.25
CA ALA A 222 14.78 -19.34 -9.88
C ALA A 222 15.92 -20.10 -9.20
N GLY A 223 15.73 -20.55 -7.95
CA GLY A 223 16.81 -21.14 -7.15
C GLY A 223 17.92 -20.13 -6.84
N ARG A 224 17.55 -18.85 -6.65
CA ARG A 224 18.47 -17.73 -6.41
C ARG A 224 18.06 -16.96 -5.17
N GLU A 225 19.04 -16.40 -4.46
CA GLU A 225 18.79 -15.42 -3.41
C GLU A 225 18.27 -14.12 -4.05
N VAL A 226 17.08 -13.67 -3.63
CA VAL A 226 16.47 -12.41 -4.08
C VAL A 226 16.31 -11.47 -2.88
N ARG A 227 17.03 -10.36 -2.90
CA ARG A 227 16.93 -9.26 -1.95
C ARG A 227 16.07 -8.14 -2.50
N LEU A 228 15.53 -7.30 -1.62
CA LEU A 228 14.88 -6.07 -2.05
C LEU A 228 15.93 -5.03 -2.43
N GLY A 229 15.78 -4.47 -3.62
CA GLY A 229 16.41 -3.20 -3.99
C GLY A 229 15.52 -2.02 -3.60
N ARG A 230 15.81 -0.86 -4.17
CA ARG A 230 15.06 0.37 -3.85
C ARG A 230 13.58 0.26 -4.20
N MET A 231 12.74 0.87 -3.38
CA MET A 231 11.32 1.09 -3.66
C MET A 231 11.10 2.56 -4.01
N ASN A 232 10.50 2.83 -5.16
CA ASN A 232 10.05 4.18 -5.50
C ASN A 232 8.53 4.22 -5.41
N TRP A 233 8.01 5.17 -4.64
CA TRP A 233 6.61 5.42 -4.40
C TRP A 233 6.19 6.69 -5.13
N GLN A 234 5.27 6.54 -6.08
CA GLN A 234 4.73 7.63 -6.88
C GLN A 234 3.26 7.81 -6.51
N ALA A 235 2.87 9.02 -6.15
CA ALA A 235 1.48 9.36 -5.90
C ALA A 235 1.14 10.63 -6.69
N ASP A 236 0.16 10.54 -7.60
CA ASP A 236 -0.25 11.68 -8.45
C ASP A 236 -0.86 12.79 -7.59
N SER A 237 -1.67 12.41 -6.60
CA SER A 237 -2.18 13.24 -5.50
C SER A 237 -1.77 12.63 -4.16
N TYR A 238 -0.72 13.17 -3.54
CA TYR A 238 -0.24 12.84 -2.21
C TYR A 238 -0.68 13.94 -1.25
N HIS A 239 -1.61 13.64 -0.35
CA HIS A 239 -2.38 14.70 0.32
C HIS A 239 -2.60 14.47 1.81
N ILE A 240 -2.80 15.55 2.55
CA ILE A 240 -3.34 15.52 3.90
C ILE A 240 -4.65 16.28 3.87
N TYR A 241 -5.74 15.60 4.24
CA TYR A 241 -7.05 16.23 4.30
C TYR A 241 -7.06 17.40 5.28
N GLY A 242 -7.81 18.44 4.92
CA GLY A 242 -7.99 19.63 5.75
C GLY A 242 -8.37 19.32 7.20
N LYS A 243 -9.36 18.44 7.39
CA LYS A 243 -9.82 17.95 8.69
C LYS A 243 -8.71 17.31 9.54
N ASP A 244 -7.69 16.73 8.91
CA ASP A 244 -6.62 15.99 9.58
C ASP A 244 -5.37 16.86 9.83
N LEU A 245 -5.29 18.05 9.24
CA LEU A 245 -4.14 18.96 9.39
C LEU A 245 -3.86 19.33 10.85
N ALA A 246 -4.89 19.57 11.65
CA ALA A 246 -4.73 19.92 13.06
C ALA A 246 -4.07 18.76 13.84
N GLY A 247 -4.55 17.53 13.62
CA GLY A 247 -3.98 16.33 14.25
C GLY A 247 -2.55 16.05 13.77
N ALA A 248 -2.30 16.19 12.47
CA ALA A 248 -0.97 16.01 11.88
C ALA A 248 0.05 17.02 12.45
N ARG A 249 -0.37 18.29 12.62
CA ARG A 249 0.46 19.32 13.25
C ARG A 249 0.81 18.99 14.69
N GLN A 250 -0.18 18.63 15.50
CA GLN A 250 0.03 18.32 16.91
C GLN A 250 0.93 17.09 17.11
N ARG A 251 0.77 16.06 16.26
CA ARG A 251 1.49 14.78 16.41
C ARG A 251 2.87 14.78 15.78
N LEU A 252 3.11 15.54 14.72
CA LEU A 252 4.38 15.56 14.01
C LEU A 252 4.94 16.98 13.87
N PHE A 253 4.30 17.84 13.06
CA PHE A 253 4.96 19.05 12.56
C PHE A 253 5.36 20.04 13.66
N ASP A 254 4.50 20.29 14.65
CA ASP A 254 4.80 21.22 15.74
C ASP A 254 5.81 20.65 16.75
N ARG A 255 6.10 19.33 16.69
CA ARG A 255 7.04 18.63 17.58
C ARG A 255 8.44 18.48 17.01
N LEU A 256 8.65 18.79 15.73
CA LEU A 256 9.95 18.62 15.06
C LEU A 256 11.07 19.44 15.73
N ALA A 257 10.74 20.61 16.28
CA ALA A 257 11.71 21.47 16.95
C ALA A 257 12.15 20.94 18.33
N THR A 258 11.41 20.00 18.91
CA THR A 258 11.60 19.53 20.30
C THR A 258 11.77 18.03 20.42
N THR A 259 11.74 17.29 19.31
CA THR A 259 11.92 15.83 19.27
C THR A 259 12.96 15.46 18.22
N ARG A 260 13.73 14.42 18.48
CA ARG A 260 14.66 13.85 17.50
C ARG A 260 13.98 12.76 16.70
N PHE A 261 14.57 12.37 15.57
CA PHE A 261 14.02 11.34 14.70
C PHE A 261 13.86 10.00 15.43
N GLU A 262 14.81 9.64 16.29
CA GLU A 262 14.82 8.41 17.08
C GLU A 262 13.62 8.33 18.04
N ASP A 263 13.09 9.48 18.48
CA ASP A 263 11.95 9.54 19.37
C ASP A 263 10.62 9.24 18.63
N ARG A 264 10.63 9.31 17.29
CA ARG A 264 9.45 9.19 16.41
C ARG A 264 9.41 7.91 15.59
N VAL A 265 10.33 6.99 15.83
CA VAL A 265 10.44 5.74 15.09
C VAL A 265 10.57 4.52 16.00
N TYR A 266 10.34 3.35 15.44
CA TYR A 266 10.64 2.06 16.03
C TYR A 266 11.57 1.29 15.10
N ALA A 267 12.50 0.54 15.68
CA ALA A 267 13.18 -0.53 14.96
C ALA A 267 12.19 -1.69 14.82
N PHE A 268 12.00 -2.20 13.61
CA PHE A 268 11.12 -3.36 13.42
C PHE A 268 11.75 -4.65 13.96
N SER A 269 13.07 -4.69 14.07
CA SER A 269 13.82 -5.77 14.72
C SER A 269 13.78 -5.75 16.25
N ASP A 270 13.19 -4.73 16.88
CA ASP A 270 13.04 -4.68 18.34
C ASP A 270 12.16 -5.83 18.83
N GLU A 271 12.58 -6.52 19.91
CA GLU A 271 11.92 -7.75 20.38
C GLU A 271 10.45 -7.50 20.75
N THR A 272 10.15 -6.40 21.45
CA THR A 272 8.78 -6.05 21.83
C THR A 272 7.93 -5.70 20.62
N ILE A 273 8.49 -4.99 19.65
CA ILE A 273 7.79 -4.67 18.39
C ILE A 273 7.51 -5.94 17.58
N ARG A 274 8.48 -6.86 17.52
CA ARG A 274 8.31 -8.16 16.85
C ARG A 274 7.24 -9.02 17.50
N GLU A 275 7.23 -9.09 18.83
CA GLU A 275 6.23 -9.83 19.60
C GLU A 275 4.82 -9.30 19.31
N LEU A 276 4.60 -7.98 19.44
CA LEU A 276 3.31 -7.35 19.11
C LEU A 276 2.88 -7.63 17.66
N TYR A 277 3.81 -7.53 16.71
CA TYR A 277 3.52 -7.77 15.30
C TYR A 277 3.16 -9.23 15.01
N ASP A 278 3.85 -10.18 15.63
CA ASP A 278 3.66 -11.61 15.36
C ASP A 278 2.42 -12.17 16.09
N GLU A 279 2.17 -11.74 17.34
CA GLU A 279 0.98 -12.15 18.11
C GLU A 279 -0.32 -11.62 17.50
N ALA A 280 -0.27 -10.45 16.84
CA ALA A 280 -1.42 -9.86 16.16
C ALA A 280 -2.03 -10.79 15.10
N GLU A 281 -1.26 -11.68 14.49
CA GLU A 281 -1.77 -12.58 13.45
C GLU A 281 -2.91 -13.46 13.96
N ALA A 282 -2.77 -14.04 15.16
CA ALA A 282 -3.80 -14.91 15.73
C ALA A 282 -5.11 -14.14 15.97
N ALA A 283 -5.00 -12.92 16.51
CA ALA A 283 -6.14 -12.04 16.74
C ALA A 283 -6.81 -11.61 15.42
N VAL A 284 -6.03 -11.28 14.39
CA VAL A 284 -6.55 -10.93 13.07
C VAL A 284 -7.27 -12.10 12.42
N ARG A 285 -6.73 -13.33 12.52
CA ARG A 285 -7.40 -14.54 12.00
C ARG A 285 -8.72 -14.80 12.72
N ALA A 286 -8.77 -14.62 14.04
CA ALA A 286 -10.01 -14.76 14.81
C ALA A 286 -11.05 -13.71 14.38
N LYS A 287 -10.65 -12.44 14.27
CA LYS A 287 -11.48 -11.35 13.74
C LYS A 287 -12.04 -11.69 12.36
N ILE A 288 -11.21 -12.26 11.48
CA ILE A 288 -11.65 -12.64 10.14
C ILE A 288 -12.72 -13.73 10.19
N ALA A 289 -12.45 -14.79 10.96
CA ALA A 289 -13.39 -15.90 11.13
C ALA A 289 -14.72 -15.44 11.75
N ASP A 290 -14.71 -14.47 12.67
CA ASP A 290 -15.91 -13.94 13.32
C ASP A 290 -16.78 -13.13 12.35
N TYR A 291 -16.13 -12.32 11.51
CA TYR A 291 -16.81 -11.61 10.43
C TYR A 291 -17.42 -12.59 9.42
N ASP A 292 -16.68 -13.62 9.01
CA ASP A 292 -17.15 -14.62 8.04
C ASP A 292 -18.36 -15.40 8.54
N ARG A 293 -18.46 -15.67 9.84
CA ARG A 293 -19.64 -16.32 10.44
C ARG A 293 -20.87 -15.40 10.50
N SER A 294 -20.67 -14.09 10.54
CA SER A 294 -21.76 -13.12 10.66
C SER A 294 -22.23 -12.55 9.31
N HIS A 295 -21.44 -12.71 8.25
CA HIS A 295 -21.68 -12.13 6.93
C HIS A 295 -21.58 -13.14 5.77
N GLY A 296 -21.35 -14.42 6.08
CA GLY A 296 -21.27 -15.54 5.12
C GLY A 296 -22.60 -16.21 4.83
#